data_AF-A0A9E4FMK2-F1
#
_entry.id   AF-A0A9E4FMK2-F1
#
_cell.length_a   1.000
_cell.length_b   1.000
_cell.length_c   1.000
_cell.angle_alpha   90.00
_cell.angle_beta   90.00
_cell.angle_gamma   90.00
#
_symmetry.space_group_name_H-M   'P 1'
#
loop_
_entity.id
_entity.type
_entity.pdbx_description
1 polymer ?
#
loop_
_entity_poly.entity_id
_entity_poly.type
_entity_poly.pdbx_seq_one_letter_code
_entity_poly.pdbx_strand_id
1 'polypeptide(L)'
;MEAELQGYLQSITQKLKLDPTTNQEVVLELQTHLEEKVKELEQEGLTYREALSRAVQDLGHPDLIAKDMYSVHSRGSWWDILLATLPHLLLASLFALHLWTRYILVAVLIIVVTIVALRAWKQGRPKWAYTWLGYSIAGPALSWLLSLAALAYGAYSFLTTGALPFSTPIFILLVAYVPFSLWIMGRVVIKVVKQDWLLASLTALPFPFLTSWILFLNWQGGIFADHAPKFQETDGDRAMVFLALAITTAVFMKVGHRFLKIGLLTAATGVLIIVTMAAIPFSFGLLTVTLIAIASVAFMLSPALLQSRLNKPEPSYIPRDSVEEGTTNWSPNER
;
A
#
# COMPACT_ATOMS: atom_id res chain seq x y z
N MET A 1 -26.43 -22.18 28.66
CA MET A 1 -25.11 -22.17 29.33
C MET A 1 -24.06 -21.62 28.39
N GLU A 2 -23.71 -22.28 27.29
CA GLU A 2 -22.98 -21.62 26.17
C GLU A 2 -23.73 -20.41 25.62
N ALA A 3 -25.07 -20.46 25.60
CA ALA A 3 -25.92 -19.36 25.15
C ALA A 3 -25.76 -18.05 25.96
N GLU A 4 -25.33 -18.13 27.23
CA GLU A 4 -25.18 -16.94 28.09
C GLU A 4 -23.85 -16.23 27.78
N LEU A 5 -22.77 -17.02 27.61
CA LEU A 5 -21.47 -16.55 27.12
C LEU A 5 -21.58 -16.03 25.68
N GLN A 6 -22.21 -16.79 24.79
CA GLN A 6 -22.45 -16.37 23.41
C GLN A 6 -23.30 -15.12 23.33
N GLY A 7 -24.34 -14.99 24.17
CA GLY A 7 -25.18 -13.79 24.24
C GLY A 7 -24.39 -12.57 24.70
N TYR A 8 -23.53 -12.73 25.71
CA TYR A 8 -22.64 -11.67 26.19
C TYR A 8 -21.62 -11.25 25.12
N LEU A 9 -20.89 -12.20 24.52
CA LEU A 9 -19.93 -11.92 23.45
C LEU A 9 -20.60 -11.30 22.23
N GLN A 10 -21.77 -11.81 21.82
CA GLN A 10 -22.54 -11.25 20.70
C GLN A 10 -22.97 -9.81 20.97
N SER A 11 -23.32 -9.48 22.22
CA SER A 11 -23.66 -8.11 22.62
C SER A 11 -22.45 -7.16 22.52
N ILE A 12 -21.24 -7.65 22.84
CA ILE A 12 -19.99 -6.91 22.65
C ILE A 12 -19.71 -6.75 21.15
N THR A 13 -19.76 -7.83 20.36
CA THR A 13 -19.49 -7.82 18.92
C THR A 13 -20.40 -6.86 18.15
N GLN A 14 -21.69 -6.79 18.49
CA GLN A 14 -22.63 -5.84 17.88
C GLN A 14 -22.27 -4.37 18.16
N LYS A 15 -21.64 -4.11 19.31
CA LYS A 15 -21.23 -2.77 19.75
C LYS A 15 -19.80 -2.43 19.29
N LEU A 16 -18.97 -3.44 19.03
CA LEU A 16 -17.61 -3.32 18.53
C LEU A 16 -17.61 -2.93 17.05
N LYS A 17 -17.54 -1.62 16.76
CA LYS A 17 -17.44 -1.09 15.38
C LYS A 17 -16.01 -1.18 14.81
N LEU A 18 -15.37 -2.34 14.94
CA LEU A 18 -14.01 -2.59 14.43
C LEU A 18 -14.05 -3.26 13.04
N ASP A 19 -12.89 -3.32 12.37
CA ASP A 19 -12.76 -4.10 11.15
C ASP A 19 -12.98 -5.60 11.42
N PRO A 20 -13.44 -6.39 10.43
CA PRO A 20 -13.88 -7.77 10.66
C PRO A 20 -12.79 -8.68 11.23
N THR A 21 -11.53 -8.47 10.84
CA THR A 21 -10.38 -9.26 11.30
C THR A 21 -10.04 -8.95 12.75
N THR A 22 -9.90 -7.67 13.11
CA THR A 22 -9.63 -7.24 14.48
C THR A 22 -10.80 -7.59 15.41
N ASN A 23 -12.04 -7.52 14.92
CA ASN A 23 -13.22 -7.89 15.71
C ASN A 23 -13.19 -9.39 16.07
N GLN A 24 -12.84 -10.27 15.12
CA GLN A 24 -12.69 -11.71 15.41
C GLN A 24 -11.57 -12.00 16.40
N GLU A 25 -10.42 -11.33 16.28
CA GLU A 25 -9.30 -11.48 17.21
C GLU A 25 -9.68 -11.06 18.63
N VAL A 26 -10.30 -9.88 18.79
CA VAL A 26 -10.73 -9.37 20.10
C VAL A 26 -11.79 -10.29 20.73
N VAL A 27 -12.74 -10.79 19.94
CA VAL A 27 -13.76 -11.73 20.46
C VAL A 27 -13.12 -13.05 20.91
N LEU A 28 -12.14 -13.56 20.16
CA LEU A 28 -11.42 -14.79 20.51
C LEU A 28 -10.61 -14.61 21.79
N GLU A 29 -9.94 -13.45 21.95
CA GLU A 29 -9.17 -13.11 23.14
C GLU A 29 -10.08 -13.00 24.38
N LEU A 30 -11.21 -12.30 24.26
CA LEU A 30 -12.20 -12.17 25.34
C LEU A 30 -12.82 -13.51 25.71
N GLN A 31 -13.12 -14.36 24.72
CA GLN A 31 -13.61 -15.71 24.98
C GLN A 31 -12.58 -16.53 25.76
N THR A 32 -11.33 -16.53 25.31
CA THR A 32 -10.23 -17.28 25.95
C THR A 32 -10.04 -16.80 27.39
N HIS A 33 -10.04 -15.49 27.62
CA HIS A 33 -9.89 -14.92 28.96
C HIS A 33 -11.04 -15.29 29.90
N LEU A 34 -12.28 -15.29 29.40
CA LEU A 34 -13.44 -15.72 30.17
C LEU A 34 -13.39 -17.21 30.50
N GLU A 35 -13.01 -18.06 29.55
CA GLU A 35 -12.86 -19.50 29.77
C GLU A 35 -11.77 -19.81 30.82
N GLU A 36 -10.64 -19.11 30.76
CA GLU A 36 -9.59 -19.20 31.78
C GLU A 36 -10.09 -18.80 33.16
N LYS A 37 -10.85 -17.69 33.25
CA LYS A 37 -11.39 -17.21 34.54
C LYS A 37 -12.44 -18.13 35.12
N VAL A 38 -13.29 -18.72 34.28
CA VAL A 38 -14.27 -19.72 34.72
C VAL A 38 -13.57 -20.94 35.30
N LYS A 39 -12.51 -21.43 34.64
CA LYS A 39 -11.75 -22.58 35.10
C LYS A 39 -11.04 -22.33 36.43
N GLU A 40 -10.53 -21.12 36.65
CA GLU A 40 -9.94 -20.69 37.93
C GLU A 40 -10.99 -20.74 39.05
N LEU A 41 -12.18 -20.18 38.82
CA LEU A 41 -13.27 -20.17 39.79
C LEU A 41 -13.84 -21.58 40.07
N GLU A 42 -13.86 -22.48 39.09
CA GLU A 42 -14.20 -23.88 39.31
C GLU A 42 -13.19 -24.60 40.19
N GLN A 43 -11.89 -24.27 40.07
CA GLN A 43 -10.84 -24.81 40.95
C GLN A 43 -10.96 -24.31 42.39
N GLU A 44 -11.53 -23.12 42.59
CA GLU A 44 -11.89 -22.57 43.89
C GLU A 44 -13.15 -23.20 44.50
N GLY A 45 -13.79 -24.13 43.78
CA GLY A 45 -14.92 -24.91 44.26
C GLY A 45 -16.30 -24.35 43.90
N LEU A 46 -16.38 -23.34 43.03
CA LEU A 46 -17.65 -22.87 42.48
C LEU A 46 -18.18 -23.84 41.42
N THR A 47 -19.51 -23.91 41.30
CA THR A 47 -20.10 -24.61 40.17
C THR A 47 -19.88 -23.81 38.88
N TYR A 48 -19.77 -24.48 37.73
CA TYR A 48 -19.58 -23.84 36.42
C TYR A 48 -20.50 -22.63 36.18
N ARG A 49 -21.77 -22.73 36.60
CA ARG A 49 -22.76 -21.66 36.43
C ARG A 49 -22.47 -20.43 37.30
N GLU A 50 -22.07 -20.65 38.54
CA GLU A 50 -21.69 -19.58 39.46
C GLU A 50 -20.36 -18.95 39.03
N ALA A 51 -19.41 -19.78 38.57
CA ALA A 51 -18.14 -19.35 38.00
C ALA A 51 -18.33 -18.48 36.74
N LEU A 52 -19.20 -18.89 35.81
CA LEU A 52 -19.51 -18.11 34.60
C LEU A 52 -20.20 -16.79 34.93
N SER A 53 -21.22 -16.82 35.79
CA SER A 53 -21.91 -15.60 36.21
C SER A 53 -20.94 -14.63 36.88
N ARG A 54 -20.05 -15.14 37.73
CA ARG A 54 -19.04 -14.34 38.42
C ARG A 54 -17.97 -13.79 37.46
N ALA A 55 -17.47 -14.60 36.53
CA ALA A 55 -16.49 -14.17 35.53
C ALA A 55 -17.04 -13.05 34.62
N VAL A 56 -18.30 -13.17 34.19
CA VAL A 56 -19.00 -12.11 33.42
C VAL A 56 -19.18 -10.84 34.26
N GLN A 57 -19.50 -10.99 35.55
CA GLN A 57 -19.67 -9.86 36.47
C GLN A 57 -18.34 -9.13 36.72
N ASP A 58 -17.24 -9.87 36.87
CA ASP A 58 -15.89 -9.35 37.08
C ASP A 58 -15.33 -8.67 35.82
N LEU A 59 -15.67 -9.18 34.62
CA LEU A 59 -15.33 -8.52 33.35
C LEU A 59 -16.10 -7.20 33.16
N GLY A 60 -17.32 -7.11 33.70
CA GLY A 60 -18.11 -5.88 33.73
C GLY A 60 -19.09 -5.73 32.56
N HIS A 61 -19.61 -4.52 32.39
CA HIS A 61 -20.72 -4.27 31.46
C HIS A 61 -20.24 -4.26 29.99
N PRO A 62 -20.93 -4.95 29.04
CA PRO A 62 -20.54 -5.02 27.63
C PRO A 62 -20.26 -3.67 26.97
N ASP A 63 -20.98 -2.62 27.37
CA ASP A 63 -20.79 -1.27 26.82
C ASP A 63 -19.42 -0.67 27.16
N LEU A 64 -18.94 -0.89 28.38
CA LEU A 64 -17.64 -0.39 28.83
C LEU A 64 -16.51 -1.17 28.17
N ILE A 65 -16.61 -2.50 28.15
CA ILE A 65 -15.62 -3.36 27.50
C ILE A 65 -15.58 -3.09 25.99
N ALA A 66 -16.74 -2.97 25.33
CA ALA A 66 -16.78 -2.63 23.92
C ALA A 66 -16.14 -1.25 23.66
N LYS A 67 -16.38 -0.26 24.52
CA LYS A 67 -15.77 1.08 24.40
C LYS A 67 -14.27 1.07 24.64
N ASP A 68 -13.79 0.32 25.63
CA ASP A 68 -12.38 0.24 25.98
C ASP A 68 -11.60 -0.55 24.92
N MET A 69 -12.12 -1.70 24.52
CA MET A 69 -11.58 -2.50 23.42
C MET A 69 -11.62 -1.73 22.11
N TYR A 70 -12.71 -1.00 21.83
CA TYR A 70 -12.75 -0.06 20.71
C TYR A 70 -11.69 1.03 20.87
N SER A 71 -11.49 1.63 22.03
CA SER A 71 -10.51 2.72 22.20
C SER A 71 -9.06 2.26 21.96
N VAL A 72 -8.75 1.02 22.33
CA VAL A 72 -7.43 0.39 22.16
C VAL A 72 -7.22 -0.07 20.71
N HIS A 73 -8.26 -0.62 20.06
CA HIS A 73 -8.13 -1.24 18.74
C HIS A 73 -8.61 -0.37 17.56
N SER A 74 -9.47 0.63 17.80
CA SER A 74 -9.98 1.55 16.76
C SER A 74 -9.01 2.66 16.38
N ARG A 75 -8.02 2.91 17.25
CA ARG A 75 -6.91 3.80 16.92
C ARG A 75 -5.88 2.97 16.19
N GLY A 76 -5.88 3.01 14.86
CA GLY A 76 -4.66 2.73 14.10
C GLY A 76 -3.54 3.51 14.79
N SER A 77 -2.52 2.81 15.30
CA SER A 77 -1.67 3.35 16.36
C SER A 77 -1.16 4.73 15.90
N TRP A 78 -1.26 5.77 16.73
CA TRP A 78 -0.77 7.10 16.32
C TRP A 78 0.70 7.04 15.89
N TRP A 79 1.44 6.06 16.41
CA TRP A 79 2.78 5.69 15.95
C TRP A 79 2.82 5.18 14.51
N ASP A 80 1.86 4.35 14.08
CA ASP A 80 1.75 3.90 12.70
C ASP A 80 1.46 5.07 11.76
N ILE A 81 0.60 6.00 12.18
CA ILE A 81 0.29 7.21 11.39
C ILE A 81 1.54 8.07 11.27
N LEU A 82 2.21 8.35 12.40
CA LEU A 82 3.42 9.16 12.43
C LEU A 82 4.54 8.53 11.61
N LEU A 83 4.76 7.23 11.75
CA LEU A 83 5.76 6.49 10.95
C LEU A 83 5.40 6.48 9.47
N ALA A 84 4.13 6.33 9.11
CA ALA A 84 3.69 6.35 7.72
C ALA A 84 3.88 7.72 7.04
N THR A 85 3.68 8.82 7.78
CA THR A 85 3.84 10.17 7.25
C THR A 85 5.29 10.66 7.27
N LEU A 86 6.13 10.11 8.14
CA LEU A 86 7.53 10.52 8.30
C LEU A 86 8.34 10.65 7.00
N PRO A 87 8.32 9.69 6.04
CA PRO A 87 9.10 9.85 4.81
C PRO A 87 8.64 11.07 4.00
N HIS A 88 7.34 11.36 3.97
CA HIS A 88 6.80 12.56 3.31
C HIS A 88 7.28 13.84 3.99
N LEU A 89 7.24 13.89 5.33
CA LEU A 89 7.70 15.05 6.10
C LEU A 89 9.21 15.28 5.92
N LEU A 90 10.02 14.22 5.91
CA LEU A 90 11.45 14.31 5.65
C LEU A 90 11.74 14.91 4.26
N LEU A 91 11.02 14.45 3.22
CA LEU A 91 11.13 15.03 1.88
C LEU A 91 10.62 16.48 1.85
N ALA A 92 9.50 16.79 2.51
CA ALA A 92 8.99 18.15 2.61
C ALA A 92 10.03 19.11 3.24
N SER A 93 10.67 18.69 4.34
CA SER A 93 11.74 19.46 4.97
C SER A 93 12.98 19.56 4.09
N LEU A 94 13.34 18.50 3.36
CA LEU A 94 14.47 18.51 2.43
C LEU A 94 14.29 19.58 1.34
N PHE A 95 13.08 19.73 0.79
CA PHE A 95 12.76 20.76 -0.19
C PHE A 95 12.62 22.15 0.45
N ALA A 96 11.86 22.26 1.55
CA ALA A 96 11.62 23.54 2.23
C ALA A 96 12.90 24.23 2.69
N LEU A 97 13.89 23.45 3.13
CA LEU A 97 15.19 23.94 3.58
C LEU A 97 16.23 24.00 2.45
N HIS A 98 15.84 23.76 1.19
CA HIS A 98 16.73 23.71 0.04
C HIS A 98 17.91 22.73 0.21
N LEU A 99 17.75 21.70 1.05
CA LEU A 99 18.79 20.72 1.39
C LEU A 99 18.97 19.66 0.31
N TRP A 100 18.03 19.57 -0.64
CA TRP A 100 18.08 18.62 -1.75
C TRP A 100 19.29 18.84 -2.68
N THR A 101 19.87 20.05 -2.70
CA THR A 101 21.11 20.34 -3.45
C THR A 101 22.34 19.69 -2.84
N ARG A 102 22.29 19.27 -1.57
CA ARG A 102 23.39 18.57 -0.90
C ARG A 102 23.28 17.06 -1.16
N TYR A 103 23.99 16.57 -2.16
CA TYR A 103 23.97 15.15 -2.59
C TYR A 103 24.19 14.16 -1.44
N ILE A 104 25.07 14.48 -0.50
CA ILE A 104 25.34 13.64 0.68
C ILE A 104 24.08 13.45 1.52
N LEU A 105 23.30 14.52 1.73
CA LEU A 105 22.05 14.43 2.52
C LEU A 105 20.98 13.63 1.79
N VAL A 106 20.87 13.80 0.47
CA VAL A 106 19.96 13.00 -0.36
C VAL A 106 20.33 11.52 -0.30
N ALA A 107 21.61 11.20 -0.43
CA ALA A 107 22.11 9.82 -0.35
C ALA A 107 21.84 9.19 1.02
N VAL A 108 22.13 9.91 2.11
CA VAL A 108 21.83 9.47 3.48
C VAL A 108 20.34 9.23 3.65
N LEU A 109 19.48 10.14 3.17
CA LEU A 109 18.04 9.98 3.25
C LEU A 109 17.55 8.72 2.51
N ILE A 110 18.03 8.48 1.29
CA ILE A 110 17.69 7.28 0.51
C ILE A 110 18.11 6.01 1.25
N ILE A 111 19.33 5.99 1.83
CA ILE A 111 19.84 4.87 2.62
C ILE A 111 18.95 4.62 3.84
N VAL A 112 18.61 5.66 4.60
CA VAL A 112 17.74 5.56 5.78
C VAL A 112 16.36 5.03 5.39
N VAL A 113 15.73 5.60 4.36
CA VAL A 113 14.41 5.16 3.87
C VAL A 113 14.43 3.69 3.46
N THR A 114 15.49 3.28 2.76
CA THR A 114 15.65 1.89 2.31
C THR A 114 15.86 0.93 3.50
N ILE A 115 16.72 1.28 4.46
CA ILE A 115 16.97 0.45 5.64
C ILE A 115 15.70 0.28 6.48
N VAL A 116 14.95 1.36 6.72
CA VAL A 116 13.69 1.33 7.47
C VAL A 116 12.65 0.48 6.73
N ALA A 117 12.49 0.68 5.41
CA ALA A 117 11.59 -0.12 4.59
C ALA A 117 11.94 -1.62 4.67
N LEU A 118 13.22 -1.99 4.53
CA LEU A 118 13.68 -3.37 4.59
C LEU A 118 13.47 -4.00 5.98
N ARG A 119 13.75 -3.26 7.06
CA ARG A 119 13.53 -3.74 8.44
C ARG A 119 12.05 -3.99 8.70
N ALA A 120 11.20 -3.03 8.35
CA ALA A 120 9.75 -3.15 8.50
C ALA A 120 9.18 -4.30 7.65
N TRP A 121 9.74 -4.52 6.47
CA TRP A 121 9.36 -5.62 5.59
C TRP A 121 9.71 -7.00 6.18
N LYS A 122 10.83 -7.10 6.92
CA LYS A 122 11.25 -8.33 7.62
C LYS A 122 10.42 -8.62 8.88
N GLN A 123 9.94 -7.59 9.58
CA GLN A 123 9.25 -7.70 10.88
C GLN A 123 7.74 -7.96 10.81
N GLY A 124 7.18 -8.29 9.63
CA GLY A 124 5.75 -8.64 9.51
C GLY A 124 4.89 -7.63 8.74
N ARG A 125 5.51 -6.67 8.03
CA ARG A 125 4.83 -5.74 7.10
C ARG A 125 3.69 -4.94 7.74
N PRO A 126 3.99 -4.13 8.76
CA PRO A 126 3.00 -3.25 9.35
C PRO A 126 2.49 -2.24 8.30
N LYS A 127 1.25 -1.75 8.46
CA LYS A 127 0.57 -0.87 7.49
C LYS A 127 1.37 0.41 7.18
N TRP A 128 2.17 0.91 8.12
CA TRP A 128 3.02 2.08 7.91
C TRP A 128 4.23 1.83 7.01
N ALA A 129 4.70 0.58 6.87
CA ALA A 129 5.87 0.24 6.06
C ALA A 129 5.68 0.54 4.57
N TYR A 130 4.43 0.62 4.11
CA TYR A 130 4.08 0.78 2.71
C TYR A 130 4.51 2.13 2.12
N THR A 131 4.46 3.21 2.90
CA THR A 131 4.91 4.53 2.41
C THR A 131 6.42 4.56 2.24
N TRP A 132 7.17 4.01 3.21
CA TRP A 132 8.62 3.81 3.12
C TRP A 132 9.00 2.94 1.93
N LEU A 133 8.22 1.88 1.71
CA LEU A 133 8.42 1.00 0.57
C LEU A 133 8.25 1.75 -0.75
N GLY A 134 7.21 2.58 -0.87
CA GLY A 134 6.97 3.42 -2.05
C GLY A 134 8.19 4.25 -2.42
N TYR A 135 8.77 4.96 -1.46
CA TYR A 135 9.99 5.75 -1.68
C TYR A 135 11.23 4.89 -1.97
N SER A 136 11.38 3.74 -1.32
CA SER A 136 12.52 2.84 -1.58
C SER A 136 12.48 2.20 -2.97
N ILE A 137 11.27 1.92 -3.50
CA ILE A 137 11.06 1.35 -4.83
C ILE A 137 11.14 2.43 -5.91
N ALA A 138 10.80 3.68 -5.59
CA ALA A 138 10.81 4.78 -6.55
C ALA A 138 12.18 4.93 -7.23
N GLY A 139 13.29 4.83 -6.48
CA GLY A 139 14.65 4.89 -7.04
C GLY A 139 14.89 3.82 -8.14
N PRO A 140 14.77 2.52 -7.81
CA PRO A 140 14.85 1.44 -8.79
C PRO A 140 13.86 1.57 -9.96
N ALA A 141 12.63 2.01 -9.70
CA ALA A 141 11.61 2.20 -10.73
C ALA A 141 12.00 3.27 -11.75
N LEU A 142 12.43 4.42 -11.25
CA LEU A 142 12.84 5.55 -12.06
C LEU A 142 14.12 5.23 -12.82
N SER A 143 15.08 4.56 -12.17
CA SER A 143 16.30 4.08 -12.82
C SER A 143 16.00 3.06 -13.93
N TRP A 144 15.05 2.16 -13.73
CA TRP A 144 14.58 1.23 -14.76
C TRP A 144 13.94 1.94 -15.96
N LEU A 145 13.05 2.91 -15.70
CA LEU A 145 12.42 3.72 -16.77
C LEU A 145 13.44 4.51 -17.58
N LEU A 146 14.39 5.17 -16.90
CA LEU A 146 15.47 5.91 -17.57
C LEU A 146 16.38 4.97 -18.37
N SER A 147 16.65 3.77 -17.85
CA SER A 147 17.43 2.76 -18.56
C SER A 147 16.75 2.31 -19.85
N LEU A 148 15.42 2.11 -19.82
CA LEU A 148 14.65 1.81 -21.03
C LEU A 148 14.70 2.94 -22.05
N ALA A 149 14.54 4.19 -21.61
CA ALA A 149 14.65 5.35 -22.48
C ALA A 149 16.04 5.45 -23.11
N ALA A 150 17.10 5.20 -22.34
CA ALA A 150 18.48 5.19 -22.82
C ALA A 150 18.74 4.06 -23.83
N LEU A 151 18.19 2.86 -23.61
CA LEU A 151 18.28 1.74 -24.56
C LEU A 151 17.51 2.03 -25.86
N ALA A 152 16.31 2.60 -25.76
CA ALA A 152 15.51 2.98 -26.93
C ALA A 152 16.23 4.05 -27.77
N TYR A 153 16.77 5.07 -27.12
CA TYR A 153 17.57 6.11 -27.77
C TYR A 153 18.85 5.53 -28.40
N GLY A 154 19.54 4.63 -27.68
CA GLY A 154 20.74 3.96 -28.19
C GLY A 154 20.46 3.09 -29.41
N ALA A 155 19.37 2.33 -29.40
CA ALA A 155 18.94 1.54 -30.55
C ALA A 155 18.57 2.41 -31.75
N TYR A 156 17.84 3.51 -31.53
CA TYR A 156 17.49 4.47 -32.58
C TYR A 156 18.73 5.13 -33.20
N SER A 157 19.67 5.60 -32.36
CA SER A 157 20.94 6.17 -32.80
C SER A 157 21.76 5.15 -33.60
N PHE A 158 21.84 3.91 -33.13
CA PHE A 158 22.57 2.86 -33.83
C PHE A 158 21.97 2.57 -35.22
N LEU A 159 20.64 2.52 -35.33
CA LEU A 159 19.93 2.29 -36.60
C LEU A 159 20.08 3.47 -37.58
N THR A 160 20.14 4.71 -37.10
CA THR A 160 20.16 5.91 -37.96
C THR A 160 21.56 6.39 -38.31
N THR A 161 22.51 6.24 -37.39
CA THR A 161 23.88 6.80 -37.53
C THR A 161 24.97 5.73 -37.54
N GLY A 162 24.65 4.47 -37.24
CA GLY A 162 25.63 3.39 -37.12
C GLY A 162 26.51 3.47 -35.87
N ALA A 163 26.32 4.49 -35.02
CA ALA A 163 27.10 4.73 -33.81
C ALA A 163 26.23 4.62 -32.56
N LEU A 164 26.81 4.01 -31.52
CA LEU A 164 26.20 3.96 -30.19
C LEU A 164 26.47 5.28 -29.45
N PRO A 165 25.46 5.92 -28.83
CA PRO A 165 25.63 7.17 -28.10
C PRO A 165 26.35 6.98 -26.76
N PHE A 166 26.33 5.76 -26.24
CA PHE A 166 27.04 5.35 -25.02
C PHE A 166 28.10 4.31 -25.37
N SER A 167 29.11 4.18 -24.51
CA SER A 167 30.09 3.11 -24.67
C SER A 167 29.42 1.73 -24.65
N THR A 168 29.92 0.81 -25.47
CA THR A 168 29.47 -0.58 -25.54
C THR A 168 29.29 -1.26 -24.17
N PRO A 169 30.21 -1.13 -23.18
CA PRO A 169 30.00 -1.74 -21.87
C PRO A 169 28.82 -1.16 -21.10
N ILE A 170 28.56 0.15 -21.18
CA ILE A 170 27.39 0.77 -20.53
C ILE A 170 26.10 0.20 -21.14
N PHE A 171 26.07 0.02 -22.47
CA PHE A 171 24.91 -0.56 -23.15
C PHE A 171 24.65 -2.00 -22.71
N ILE A 172 25.69 -2.84 -22.61
CA ILE A 172 25.57 -4.22 -22.11
C ILE A 172 25.06 -4.23 -20.67
N LEU A 173 25.60 -3.36 -19.80
CA LEU A 173 25.14 -3.23 -18.42
C LEU A 173 23.66 -2.82 -18.34
N LEU A 174 23.22 -1.88 -19.18
CA LEU A 174 21.80 -1.48 -19.23
C LEU A 174 20.89 -2.62 -19.69
N VAL A 175 21.31 -3.38 -20.71
CA VAL A 175 20.58 -4.55 -21.21
C VAL A 175 20.43 -5.63 -20.13
N ALA A 176 21.47 -5.85 -19.31
CA ALA A 176 21.40 -6.79 -18.18
C ALA A 176 20.61 -6.23 -16.99
N TYR A 177 20.72 -4.94 -16.72
CA TYR A 177 20.07 -4.25 -15.60
C TYR A 177 18.54 -4.23 -15.73
N VAL A 178 18.02 -3.95 -16.93
CA VAL A 178 16.57 -3.85 -17.19
C VAL A 178 15.78 -5.10 -16.77
N PRO A 179 16.09 -6.32 -17.24
CA PRO A 179 15.37 -7.53 -16.84
C PRO A 179 15.60 -7.87 -15.37
N PHE A 180 16.80 -7.64 -14.84
CA PHE A 180 17.12 -7.88 -13.43
C PHE A 180 16.30 -7.00 -12.48
N SER A 181 16.24 -5.69 -12.77
CA SER A 181 15.43 -4.73 -12.03
C SER A 181 13.94 -5.05 -12.14
N LEU A 182 13.46 -5.37 -13.35
CA LEU A 182 12.06 -5.77 -13.58
C LEU A 182 11.68 -7.00 -12.76
N TRP A 183 12.55 -8.00 -12.67
CA TRP A 183 12.31 -9.21 -11.88
C TRP A 183 12.15 -8.89 -10.39
N ILE A 184 13.04 -8.07 -9.82
CA ILE A 184 12.97 -7.66 -8.41
C ILE A 184 11.71 -6.82 -8.16
N MET A 185 11.45 -5.81 -8.99
CA MET A 185 10.28 -4.96 -8.87
C MET A 185 8.98 -5.76 -8.97
N GLY A 186 8.87 -6.65 -9.95
CA GLY A 186 7.70 -7.51 -10.13
C GLY A 186 7.44 -8.38 -8.90
N ARG A 187 8.49 -8.96 -8.30
CA ARG A 187 8.37 -9.76 -7.06
C ARG A 187 7.84 -8.92 -5.90
N VAL A 188 8.34 -7.69 -5.74
CA VAL A 188 7.90 -6.80 -4.66
C VAL A 188 6.46 -6.33 -4.90
N VAL A 189 6.14 -5.86 -6.10
CA VAL A 189 4.79 -5.40 -6.47
C VAL A 189 3.75 -6.51 -6.32
N ILE A 190 4.01 -7.71 -6.84
CA ILE A 190 3.08 -8.84 -6.66
C ILE A 190 2.85 -9.12 -5.18
N LYS A 191 3.89 -9.04 -4.36
CA LYS A 191 3.77 -9.28 -2.92
C LYS A 191 2.96 -8.20 -2.19
N VAL A 192 3.13 -6.93 -2.59
CA VAL A 192 2.37 -5.78 -2.08
C VAL A 192 0.89 -5.89 -2.48
N VAL A 193 0.62 -6.16 -3.76
CA VAL A 193 -0.75 -6.26 -4.32
C VAL A 193 -1.53 -7.44 -3.73
N LYS A 194 -0.86 -8.57 -3.47
CA LYS A 194 -1.50 -9.74 -2.83
C LYS A 194 -2.00 -9.46 -1.41
N GLN A 195 -1.40 -8.50 -0.71
CA GLN A 195 -1.78 -8.20 0.67
C GLN A 195 -2.98 -7.24 0.72
N ASP A 196 -2.88 -6.08 0.06
CA ASP A 196 -4.01 -5.15 -0.13
C ASP A 196 -3.70 -4.21 -1.30
N TRP A 197 -4.60 -4.18 -2.29
CA TRP A 197 -4.47 -3.30 -3.44
C TRP A 197 -4.54 -1.82 -3.06
N LEU A 198 -5.26 -1.43 -1.99
CA LEU A 198 -5.33 -0.04 -1.54
C LEU A 198 -4.00 0.44 -0.97
N LEU A 199 -3.30 -0.44 -0.24
CA LEU A 199 -1.96 -0.15 0.25
C LEU A 199 -0.95 -0.10 -0.90
N ALA A 200 -1.13 -0.95 -1.92
CA ALA A 200 -0.34 -0.88 -3.14
C ALA A 200 -0.49 0.48 -3.85
N SER A 201 -1.73 0.96 -4.00
CA SER A 201 -1.98 2.30 -4.56
C SER A 201 -1.33 3.39 -3.70
N LEU A 202 -1.42 3.31 -2.37
CA LEU A 202 -0.73 4.25 -1.47
C LEU A 202 0.79 4.27 -1.70
N THR A 203 1.43 3.11 -1.93
CA THR A 203 2.88 3.05 -2.24
C THR A 203 3.25 3.71 -3.55
N ALA A 204 2.35 3.67 -4.53
CA ALA A 204 2.57 4.20 -5.88
C ALA A 204 2.31 5.72 -5.96
N LEU A 205 1.64 6.28 -4.96
CA LEU A 205 1.17 7.66 -4.96
C LEU A 205 2.29 8.73 -5.12
N PRO A 206 3.50 8.60 -4.54
CA PRO A 206 4.58 9.57 -4.80
C PRO A 206 5.23 9.46 -6.20
N PHE A 207 4.98 8.37 -6.95
CA PHE A 207 5.71 8.10 -8.20
C PHE A 207 5.46 9.12 -9.31
N PRO A 208 4.23 9.57 -9.60
CA PRO A 208 3.99 10.55 -10.67
C PRO A 208 4.76 11.85 -10.44
N PHE A 209 4.76 12.35 -9.20
CA PHE A 209 5.50 13.55 -8.83
C PHE A 209 7.02 13.34 -8.92
N LEU A 210 7.55 12.25 -8.35
CA LEU A 210 8.98 11.94 -8.42
C LEU A 210 9.47 11.77 -9.87
N THR A 211 8.66 11.13 -10.71
CA THR A 211 8.95 10.99 -12.15
C THR A 211 9.01 12.35 -12.83
N SER A 212 7.99 13.18 -12.62
CA SER A 212 7.95 14.54 -13.17
C SER A 212 9.18 15.36 -12.73
N TRP A 213 9.51 15.32 -11.44
CA TRP A 213 10.63 16.07 -10.89
C TRP A 213 11.98 15.63 -11.48
N ILE A 214 12.23 14.32 -11.63
CA ILE A 214 13.46 13.82 -12.26
C ILE A 214 13.54 14.24 -13.73
N LEU A 215 12.43 14.16 -14.48
CA LEU A 215 12.41 14.59 -15.88
C LEU A 215 12.68 16.09 -16.00
N PHE A 216 12.13 16.89 -15.10
CA PHE A 216 12.38 18.32 -15.02
C PHE A 216 13.86 18.63 -14.71
N LEU A 217 14.48 17.92 -13.77
CA LEU A 217 15.92 18.04 -13.49
C LEU A 217 16.76 17.67 -14.70
N ASN A 218 16.42 16.58 -15.40
CA ASN A 218 17.10 16.18 -16.62
C ASN A 218 16.98 17.25 -17.72
N TRP A 219 15.82 17.89 -17.84
CA TRP A 219 15.60 18.97 -18.80
C TRP A 219 16.42 20.23 -18.52
N GLN A 220 16.68 20.56 -17.25
CA GLN A 220 17.39 21.79 -16.86
C GLN A 220 18.93 21.67 -16.84
N GLY A 221 19.50 20.58 -17.36
CA GLY A 221 20.95 20.35 -17.37
C GLY A 221 21.41 19.16 -16.54
N GLY A 222 20.46 18.38 -15.99
CA GLY A 222 20.73 17.17 -15.21
C GLY A 222 21.03 17.48 -13.75
N ILE A 223 20.98 16.44 -12.91
CA ILE A 223 21.10 16.51 -11.44
C ILE A 223 22.37 17.23 -10.93
N PHE A 224 23.39 17.37 -11.79
CA PHE A 224 24.71 17.90 -11.48
C PHE A 224 24.96 19.34 -11.96
N ALA A 225 24.00 19.97 -12.62
CA ALA A 225 24.16 21.37 -13.04
C ALA A 225 24.07 22.34 -11.84
N ASP A 226 24.73 23.50 -11.94
CA ASP A 226 24.63 24.56 -10.92
C ASP A 226 23.26 25.27 -11.04
N HIS A 227 22.33 24.90 -10.16
CA HIS A 227 20.92 25.28 -10.25
C HIS A 227 20.52 26.52 -9.42
N ALA A 228 21.48 27.39 -9.08
CA ALA A 228 21.38 28.31 -7.94
C ALA A 228 20.20 29.31 -7.92
N PRO A 229 19.72 29.94 -9.02
CA PRO A 229 18.68 30.97 -8.88
C PRO A 229 17.24 30.49 -9.15
N LYS A 230 16.98 29.59 -10.12
CA LYS A 230 15.60 29.25 -10.54
C LYS A 230 14.90 28.21 -9.65
N PHE A 231 15.65 27.41 -8.89
CA PHE A 231 15.05 26.34 -8.09
C PHE A 231 14.52 26.81 -6.73
N GLN A 232 15.15 27.82 -6.14
CA GLN A 232 14.76 28.34 -4.83
C GLN A 232 13.33 28.91 -4.83
N GLU A 233 12.87 29.43 -5.98
CA GLU A 233 11.53 29.98 -6.16
C GLU A 233 10.42 28.91 -6.19
N THR A 234 10.75 27.66 -6.58
CA THR A 234 9.77 26.57 -6.74
C THR A 234 9.86 25.48 -5.67
N ASP A 235 10.81 25.60 -4.73
CA ASP A 235 11.00 24.60 -3.69
C ASP A 235 9.90 24.62 -2.61
N GLY A 236 9.30 25.78 -2.37
CA GLY A 236 8.11 25.90 -1.52
C GLY A 236 6.94 25.05 -2.05
N ASP A 237 6.68 25.12 -3.35
CA ASP A 237 5.59 24.36 -3.99
C ASP A 237 5.81 22.85 -3.87
N ARG A 238 7.05 22.38 -4.09
CA ARG A 238 7.42 20.97 -3.93
C ARG A 238 7.26 20.50 -2.50
N ALA A 239 7.67 21.31 -1.53
CA ALA A 239 7.48 21.01 -0.11
C ALA A 239 5.99 20.88 0.26
N MET A 240 5.13 21.76 -0.28
CA MET A 240 3.68 21.71 -0.08
C MET A 240 3.06 20.43 -0.65
N VAL A 241 3.54 19.93 -1.79
CA VAL A 241 3.11 18.64 -2.33
C VAL A 241 3.39 17.51 -1.33
N PHE A 242 4.62 17.41 -0.81
CA PHE A 242 4.95 16.37 0.17
C PHE A 242 4.19 16.54 1.49
N LEU A 243 3.90 17.76 1.91
CA LEU A 243 3.06 18.02 3.07
C LEU A 243 1.62 17.56 2.83
N ALA A 244 1.06 17.84 1.64
CA ALA A 244 -0.25 17.33 1.24
C ALA A 244 -0.27 15.79 1.22
N LEU A 245 0.78 15.15 0.70
CA LEU A 245 0.93 13.69 0.72
C LEU A 245 0.99 13.12 2.14
N ALA A 246 1.65 13.81 3.08
CA ALA A 246 1.68 13.45 4.49
C ALA A 246 0.26 13.51 5.08
N ILE A 247 -0.51 14.56 4.79
CA ILE A 247 -1.90 14.70 5.23
C ILE A 247 -2.77 13.58 4.61
N THR A 248 -2.66 13.35 3.30
CA THR A 248 -3.38 12.27 2.61
C THR A 248 -3.10 10.92 3.24
N THR A 249 -1.84 10.63 3.54
CA THR A 249 -1.43 9.38 4.21
C THR A 249 -2.04 9.27 5.61
N ALA A 250 -2.01 10.35 6.41
CA ALA A 250 -2.59 10.35 7.74
C ALA A 250 -4.11 10.10 7.72
N VAL A 251 -4.82 10.78 6.81
CA VAL A 251 -6.26 10.59 6.62
C VAL A 251 -6.55 9.17 6.12
N PHE A 252 -5.79 8.66 5.16
CA PHE A 252 -5.93 7.31 4.64
C PHE A 252 -5.79 6.24 5.73
N MET A 253 -4.84 6.43 6.65
CA MET A 253 -4.61 5.52 7.77
C MET A 253 -5.71 5.60 8.83
N LYS A 254 -6.31 6.78 9.03
CA LYS A 254 -7.37 7.00 10.02
C LYS A 254 -8.76 6.56 9.52
N VAL A 255 -9.00 6.61 8.22
CA VAL A 255 -10.29 6.24 7.62
C VAL A 255 -10.43 4.71 7.59
N GLY A 256 -11.48 4.17 8.23
CA GLY A 256 -11.77 2.73 8.17
C GLY A 256 -12.51 2.29 6.89
N HIS A 257 -13.30 3.19 6.29
CA HIS A 257 -14.20 2.85 5.18
C HIS A 257 -13.46 2.79 3.84
N ARG A 258 -13.52 1.62 3.15
CA ARG A 258 -12.78 1.38 1.90
C ARG A 258 -13.13 2.36 0.79
N PHE A 259 -14.40 2.71 0.61
CA PHE A 259 -14.81 3.64 -0.46
C PHE A 259 -14.25 5.06 -0.26
N LEU A 260 -14.14 5.53 0.98
CA LEU A 260 -13.54 6.83 1.29
C LEU A 260 -12.04 6.84 0.98
N LYS A 261 -11.34 5.72 1.20
CA LYS A 261 -9.93 5.57 0.79
C LYS A 261 -9.76 5.69 -0.71
N ILE A 262 -10.66 5.08 -1.49
CA ILE A 262 -10.63 5.17 -2.96
C ILE A 262 -10.84 6.62 -3.40
N GLY A 263 -11.88 7.28 -2.87
CA GLY A 263 -12.14 8.70 -3.17
C GLY A 263 -10.94 9.60 -2.84
N LEU A 264 -10.31 9.36 -1.68
CA LEU A 264 -9.12 10.09 -1.24
C LEU A 264 -7.92 9.87 -2.17
N LEU A 265 -7.65 8.63 -2.59
CA LEU A 265 -6.56 8.31 -3.52
C LEU A 265 -6.79 8.96 -4.89
N THR A 266 -8.01 8.90 -5.42
CA THR A 266 -8.37 9.53 -6.69
C THR A 266 -8.20 11.05 -6.62
N ALA A 267 -8.68 11.68 -5.53
CA ALA A 267 -8.54 13.11 -5.32
C ALA A 267 -7.06 13.54 -5.22
N ALA A 268 -6.27 12.81 -4.43
CA ALA A 268 -4.84 13.08 -4.28
C ALA A 268 -4.09 12.94 -5.61
N THR A 269 -4.42 11.92 -6.40
CA THR A 269 -3.83 11.72 -7.74
C THR A 269 -4.18 12.87 -8.68
N GLY A 270 -5.45 13.31 -8.67
CA GLY A 270 -5.90 14.47 -9.45
C GLY A 270 -5.09 15.73 -9.11
N VAL A 271 -4.89 16.00 -7.82
CA VAL A 271 -4.05 17.13 -7.35
C VAL A 271 -2.61 16.99 -7.83
N LEU A 272 -2.00 15.81 -7.70
CA LEU A 272 -0.63 15.58 -8.16
C LEU A 272 -0.46 15.82 -9.66
N ILE A 273 -1.44 15.41 -10.47
CA ILE A 273 -1.44 15.68 -11.91
C ILE A 273 -1.48 17.18 -12.16
N ILE A 274 -2.43 17.90 -11.54
CA ILE A 274 -2.57 19.35 -11.73
C ILE A 274 -1.26 20.08 -11.40
N VAL A 275 -0.64 19.75 -10.26
CA VAL A 275 0.66 20.33 -9.86
C VAL A 275 1.76 19.97 -10.84
N THR A 276 1.83 18.71 -11.27
CA THR A 276 2.79 18.23 -12.27
C THR A 276 2.67 19.02 -13.58
N MET A 277 1.45 19.33 -14.02
CA MET A 277 1.22 20.07 -15.26
C MET A 277 1.58 21.55 -15.13
N ALA A 278 1.29 22.17 -13.98
CA ALA A 278 1.68 23.55 -13.71
C ALA A 278 3.21 23.76 -13.71
N ALA A 279 3.97 22.72 -13.35
CA ALA A 279 5.43 22.77 -13.28
C ALA A 279 6.14 22.64 -14.65
N ILE A 280 5.45 22.19 -15.70
CA ILE A 280 6.06 21.99 -17.03
C ILE A 280 5.72 23.21 -17.91
N PRO A 281 6.70 23.88 -18.53
CA PRO A 281 6.48 25.07 -19.36
C PRO A 281 5.81 24.79 -20.72
N PHE A 282 5.24 23.60 -20.92
CA PHE A 282 4.49 23.23 -22.12
C PHE A 282 2.99 23.43 -21.89
N SER A 283 2.33 24.13 -22.83
CA SER A 283 0.87 24.16 -22.88
C SER A 283 0.36 22.82 -23.43
N PHE A 284 -0.03 21.93 -22.52
CA PHE A 284 -0.70 20.69 -22.91
C PHE A 284 -2.17 20.99 -23.26
N GLY A 285 -2.63 20.52 -24.42
CA GLY A 285 -4.04 20.59 -24.78
C GLY A 285 -4.90 19.75 -23.82
N LEU A 286 -6.19 20.11 -23.68
CA LEU A 286 -7.15 19.44 -22.78
C LEU A 286 -7.16 17.91 -22.95
N LEU A 287 -7.01 17.42 -24.18
CA LEU A 287 -6.94 15.99 -24.51
C LEU A 287 -5.72 15.30 -23.89
N THR A 288 -4.55 15.94 -23.90
CA THR A 288 -3.35 15.37 -23.29
C THR A 288 -3.48 15.32 -21.78
N VAL A 289 -4.10 16.35 -21.18
CA VAL A 289 -4.40 16.40 -19.74
C VAL A 289 -5.32 15.25 -19.34
N THR A 290 -6.41 15.05 -20.09
CA THR A 290 -7.37 13.98 -19.80
C THR A 290 -6.74 12.61 -19.99
N LEU A 291 -5.92 12.40 -21.02
CA LEU A 291 -5.19 11.14 -21.22
C LEU A 291 -4.19 10.86 -20.09
N ILE A 292 -3.41 11.84 -19.63
CA ILE A 292 -2.49 11.68 -18.50
C ILE A 292 -3.26 11.35 -17.22
N ALA A 293 -4.40 12.02 -16.99
CA ALA A 293 -5.25 11.75 -15.84
C ALA A 293 -5.84 10.33 -15.87
N ILE A 294 -6.39 9.92 -17.02
CA ILE A 294 -6.91 8.56 -17.22
C ILE A 294 -5.80 7.53 -17.02
N ALA A 295 -4.62 7.76 -17.60
CA ALA A 295 -3.47 6.85 -17.47
C ALA A 295 -2.99 6.74 -16.01
N SER A 296 -2.96 7.85 -15.27
CA SER A 296 -2.54 7.87 -13.86
C SER A 296 -3.55 7.17 -12.95
N VAL A 297 -4.86 7.39 -13.18
CA VAL A 297 -5.92 6.70 -12.46
C VAL A 297 -5.91 5.21 -12.81
N ALA A 298 -5.74 4.84 -14.08
CA ALA A 298 -5.60 3.45 -14.52
C ALA A 298 -4.38 2.78 -13.89
N PHE A 299 -3.24 3.49 -13.79
CA PHE A 299 -2.05 3.01 -13.11
C PHE A 299 -2.30 2.79 -11.61
N MET A 300 -2.99 3.71 -10.94
CA MET A 300 -3.39 3.57 -9.53
C MET A 300 -4.36 2.41 -9.28
N LEU A 301 -5.22 2.10 -10.25
CA LEU A 301 -6.18 0.98 -10.19
C LEU A 301 -5.59 -0.34 -10.70
N SER A 302 -4.41 -0.32 -11.32
CA SER A 302 -3.70 -1.51 -11.80
C SER A 302 -3.52 -2.58 -10.70
N PRO A 303 -3.15 -2.23 -9.45
CA PRO A 303 -3.18 -3.16 -8.33
C PRO A 303 -4.51 -3.92 -8.15
N ALA A 304 -5.66 -3.25 -8.30
CA ALA A 304 -6.97 -3.88 -8.13
C ALA A 304 -7.25 -4.90 -9.26
N LEU A 305 -6.88 -4.56 -10.49
CA LEU A 305 -6.98 -5.47 -11.64
C LEU A 305 -6.05 -6.68 -11.48
N LEU A 306 -4.82 -6.46 -11.01
CA LEU A 306 -3.85 -7.53 -10.72
C LEU A 306 -4.35 -8.46 -9.61
N GLN A 307 -4.94 -7.92 -8.53
CA GLN A 307 -5.48 -8.73 -7.44
C GLN A 307 -6.61 -9.65 -7.92
N SER A 308 -7.53 -9.15 -8.75
CA SER A 308 -8.62 -9.99 -9.28
C SER A 308 -8.12 -11.14 -10.17
N ARG A 309 -6.97 -10.97 -10.84
CA ARG A 309 -6.32 -12.04 -11.62
C ARG A 309 -5.59 -13.06 -10.74
N LEU A 310 -5.00 -12.60 -9.64
CA LEU A 310 -4.25 -13.44 -8.69
C LEU A 310 -5.15 -14.28 -7.77
N ASN A 311 -6.37 -13.81 -7.50
CA ASN A 311 -7.36 -14.50 -6.66
C ASN A 311 -8.39 -15.33 -7.45
N LYS A 312 -8.14 -15.64 -8.73
CA LYS A 312 -9.00 -16.60 -9.43
C LYS A 312 -8.96 -17.93 -8.66
N PRO A 313 -10.10 -18.46 -8.19
CA PRO A 313 -10.13 -19.78 -7.59
C PRO A 313 -9.62 -20.78 -8.62
N GLU A 314 -8.72 -21.68 -8.20
CA GLU A 314 -8.42 -22.86 -9.02
C GLU A 314 -9.74 -23.51 -9.44
N PRO A 315 -9.90 -23.90 -10.72
CA PRO A 315 -11.07 -24.66 -11.11
C PRO A 315 -11.13 -25.90 -10.22
N SER A 316 -12.18 -26.00 -9.41
CA SER A 316 -12.45 -27.14 -8.55
C SER A 316 -12.36 -28.40 -9.41
N TYR A 317 -11.34 -29.23 -9.16
CA TYR A 317 -11.26 -30.57 -9.73
C TYR A 317 -12.48 -31.35 -9.22
N ILE A 318 -13.50 -31.49 -10.07
CA ILE A 318 -14.58 -32.45 -9.85
C ILE A 318 -14.02 -33.81 -10.27
N PRO A 319 -13.80 -34.77 -9.35
CA PRO A 319 -13.40 -36.12 -9.72
C PRO A 319 -14.45 -36.69 -10.67
N ARG A 320 -14.00 -37.23 -11.81
CA ARG A 320 -14.84 -37.69 -12.91
C ARG A 320 -15.67 -38.95 -12.58
N ASP A 321 -15.57 -39.46 -11.35
CA ASP A 321 -16.10 -40.77 -10.96
C ASP A 321 -17.53 -40.71 -10.39
N SER A 322 -18.15 -39.54 -10.29
CA SER A 322 -19.50 -39.40 -9.70
C SER A 322 -20.65 -39.26 -10.72
N VAL A 323 -20.46 -39.65 -11.98
CA VAL A 323 -21.48 -39.49 -13.05
C VAL A 323 -21.99 -40.83 -13.63
N GLU A 324 -21.46 -41.99 -13.25
CA GLU A 324 -21.83 -43.27 -13.88
C GLU A 324 -22.74 -44.23 -13.09
N GLU A 325 -23.30 -43.84 -11.94
CA GLU A 325 -24.31 -44.67 -11.24
C GLU A 325 -25.67 -43.96 -11.18
N GLY A 326 -26.43 -44.01 -12.28
CA GLY A 326 -27.78 -43.44 -12.28
C GLY A 326 -28.64 -43.72 -13.50
N THR A 327 -28.22 -44.57 -14.44
CA THR A 327 -29.02 -44.89 -15.63
C THR A 327 -29.16 -46.39 -15.81
N THR A 328 -29.92 -47.03 -14.93
CA THR A 328 -30.61 -48.26 -15.30
C THR A 328 -32.02 -48.26 -14.76
N ASN A 329 -32.95 -48.51 -15.70
CA ASN A 329 -34.26 -49.13 -15.49
C ASN A 329 -35.48 -48.20 -15.63
N TRP A 330 -35.88 -47.96 -16.89
CA TRP A 330 -37.27 -47.69 -17.22
C TRP A 330 -37.64 -48.44 -18.51
N SER A 331 -38.35 -49.57 -18.36
CA SER A 331 -38.97 -50.31 -19.46
C SER A 331 -40.40 -49.79 -19.69
N PRO A 332 -40.83 -49.53 -20.94
CA PRO A 332 -42.23 -49.24 -21.22
C PRO A 332 -42.97 -50.54 -21.53
N ASN A 333 -43.99 -50.87 -20.72
CA ASN A 333 -44.99 -51.85 -21.12
C ASN A 333 -46.41 -51.33 -20.81
N GLU A 334 -47.26 -51.48 -21.82
CA GLU A 334 -48.73 -51.61 -21.77
C GLU A 334 -49.57 -50.35 -21.50
N ARG A 335 -50.08 -49.73 -22.57
CA ARG A 335 -51.47 -49.91 -23.04
C ARG A 335 -51.70 -49.33 -24.44
#